data_AF-A0A7X7KUP4-F1
#
_entry.id   AF-A0A7X7KUP4-F1
#
_cell.length_a   1.000
_cell.length_b   1.000
_cell.length_c   1.000
_cell.angle_alpha   90.00
_cell.angle_beta   90.00
_cell.angle_gamma   90.00
#
_symmetry.space_group_name_H-M   'P 1'
#
loop_
_entity.id
_entity.type
_entity.pdbx_description
1 polymer ?
#
loop_
_entity_poly.entity_id
_entity_poly.type
_entity_poly.pdbx_seq_one_letter_code
_entity_poly.pdbx_strand_id
1 'polypeptide(L)'
;HFTASMEGELDKVEEGSKEWTSVLQGFYPGFHELVEKADTQVAKIEMPKQEVGRKCPECNEGDLLIKEGRFGKFIACSRFPECRYTEAIVVETGAHCPQCGSNVIERKSKRGRLFYTCDKKGKDANCDFISWNVPVDGAFCEVCGTYMVEKRARGQSYRVCGNKDCSTHAKKSTSAKSSSAAKGSKRSKKSSSSTAETEAEA
;
A
#
# COMPACT_ATOMS: atom_id res chain seq x y z
N HIS A 1 -12.71 21.96 9.64
CA HIS A 1 -12.18 23.24 9.15
C HIS A 1 -11.00 23.80 9.96
N PHE A 2 -10.67 23.29 11.15
CA PHE A 2 -9.59 23.83 12.00
C PHE A 2 -8.26 24.06 11.26
N THR A 3 -7.70 23.04 10.60
CA THR A 3 -6.40 23.14 9.90
C THR A 3 -6.35 24.28 8.88
N ALA A 4 -7.34 24.38 7.99
CA ALA A 4 -7.41 25.45 6.98
C ALA A 4 -7.54 26.86 7.59
N SER A 5 -8.07 26.99 8.81
CA SER A 5 -8.05 28.26 9.55
C SER A 5 -6.69 28.56 10.15
N MET A 6 -5.91 27.54 10.52
CA MET A 6 -4.60 27.70 11.12
C MET A 6 -3.55 28.10 10.10
N GLU A 7 -3.47 27.44 8.93
CA GLU A 7 -2.55 27.81 7.84
C GLU A 7 -2.76 29.29 7.46
N GLY A 8 -4.02 29.68 7.26
CA GLY A 8 -4.40 31.06 6.95
C GLY A 8 -4.18 32.10 8.06
N GLU A 9 -3.66 31.71 9.23
CA GLU A 9 -3.10 32.64 10.22
C GLU A 9 -1.57 32.61 10.26
N LEU A 10 -0.94 31.50 9.89
CA LEU A 10 0.51 31.40 9.69
C LEU A 10 0.95 32.22 8.47
N ASP A 11 0.21 32.16 7.36
CA ASP A 11 0.41 33.00 6.17
C ASP A 11 0.47 34.50 6.56
N LYS A 12 -0.42 34.93 7.45
CA LYS A 12 -0.50 36.32 7.94
C LYS A 12 0.67 36.72 8.84
N VAL A 13 1.31 35.74 9.50
CA VAL A 13 2.54 35.96 10.26
C VAL A 13 3.75 36.08 9.31
N GLU A 14 3.79 35.29 8.22
CA GLU A 14 4.81 35.43 7.16
C GLU A 14 4.71 36.77 6.42
N GLU A 15 3.48 37.23 6.12
CA GLU A 15 3.20 38.57 5.58
C GLU A 15 3.54 39.72 6.56
N GLY A 16 3.84 39.42 7.83
CA GLY A 16 4.03 40.41 8.90
C GLY A 16 2.76 41.15 9.31
N SER A 17 1.57 40.71 8.86
CA SER A 17 0.28 41.32 9.20
C SER A 17 -0.29 40.84 10.55
N LYS A 18 0.29 39.76 11.12
CA LYS A 18 0.07 39.30 12.50
C LYS A 18 1.38 39.07 13.25
N GLU A 19 1.32 39.27 14.57
CA GLU A 19 2.39 38.91 15.50
C GLU A 19 2.24 37.43 15.94
N TRP A 20 3.33 36.69 15.96
CA TRP A 20 3.33 35.22 16.11
C TRP A 20 2.95 34.74 17.52
N THR A 21 3.36 35.47 18.56
CA THR A 21 3.04 35.15 19.96
C THR A 21 1.53 35.25 20.20
N SER A 22 0.87 36.25 19.62
CA SER A 22 -0.59 36.42 19.66
C SER A 22 -1.34 35.21 19.09
N VAL A 23 -0.86 34.65 17.97
CA VAL A 23 -1.44 33.43 17.36
C VAL A 23 -1.27 32.21 18.28
N LEU A 24 -0.08 32.04 18.88
CA LEU A 24 0.17 30.95 19.84
C LEU A 24 -0.64 31.10 21.14
N GLN A 25 -0.82 32.33 21.65
CA GLN A 25 -1.64 32.61 22.83
C GLN A 25 -3.13 32.32 22.59
N GLY A 26 -3.63 32.49 21.36
CA GLY A 26 -4.99 32.09 20.98
C GLY A 26 -5.16 30.56 20.87
N PHE A 27 -4.19 29.86 20.29
CA PHE A 27 -4.27 28.42 20.06
C PHE A 27 -4.00 27.57 21.31
N TYR A 28 -2.91 27.86 22.02
CA TYR A 28 -2.35 26.93 23.01
C TYR A 28 -3.27 26.61 24.21
N PRO A 29 -4.02 27.55 24.82
CA PRO A 29 -4.86 27.24 25.98
C PRO A 29 -5.95 26.22 25.67
N GLY A 30 -6.65 26.37 24.55
CA GLY A 30 -7.68 25.42 24.12
C GLY A 30 -7.10 24.07 23.69
N PHE A 31 -5.91 24.06 23.09
CA PHE A 31 -5.20 22.82 22.79
C PHE A 31 -4.75 22.09 24.07
N HIS A 32 -4.23 22.81 25.06
CA HIS A 32 -3.76 22.22 26.31
C HIS A 32 -4.91 21.60 27.11
N GLU A 33 -6.06 22.28 27.20
CA GLU A 33 -7.26 21.75 27.84
C GLU A 33 -7.78 20.48 27.14
N LEU A 34 -7.63 20.39 25.81
CA LEU A 34 -7.94 19.17 25.04
C LEU A 34 -6.94 18.03 25.30
N VAL A 35 -5.66 18.34 25.54
CA VAL A 35 -4.64 17.34 25.92
C VAL A 35 -4.90 16.81 27.32
N GLU A 36 -5.19 17.66 28.31
CA GLU A 36 -5.53 17.21 29.68
C GLU A 36 -6.80 16.36 29.70
N LYS A 37 -7.81 16.74 28.90
CA LYS A 37 -9.01 15.91 28.68
C LYS A 37 -8.68 14.59 28.00
N ALA A 38 -7.74 14.55 27.04
CA ALA A 38 -7.31 13.31 26.42
C ALA A 38 -6.58 12.40 27.43
N ASP A 39 -5.60 12.90 28.18
CA ASP A 39 -4.84 12.12 29.16
C ASP A 39 -5.71 11.56 30.30
N THR A 40 -6.81 12.25 30.64
CA THR A 40 -7.77 11.79 31.65
C THR A 40 -8.90 10.90 31.11
N GLN A 41 -9.33 11.09 29.85
CA GLN A 41 -10.44 10.33 29.25
C GLN A 41 -9.99 9.13 28.41
N VAL A 42 -8.74 9.09 27.94
CA VAL A 42 -8.14 7.91 27.31
C VAL A 42 -7.80 6.89 28.40
N ALA A 43 -8.85 6.22 28.89
CA ALA A 43 -8.72 4.95 29.56
C ALA A 43 -7.81 4.05 28.71
N LYS A 44 -6.79 3.45 29.32
CA LYS A 44 -5.83 2.56 28.64
C LYS A 44 -6.61 1.54 27.81
N ILE A 45 -6.53 1.68 26.49
CA ILE A 45 -7.15 0.72 25.56
C ILE A 45 -6.29 -0.54 25.61
N GLU A 46 -6.61 -1.43 26.56
CA GLU A 46 -5.97 -2.73 26.67
C GLU A 46 -6.39 -3.59 25.49
N MET A 47 -5.64 -3.46 24.39
CA MET A 47 -5.75 -4.34 23.24
C MET A 47 -5.66 -5.80 23.72
N PRO A 48 -6.61 -6.68 23.32
CA PRO A 48 -6.64 -8.05 23.80
C PRO A 48 -5.33 -8.76 23.42
N LYS A 49 -4.64 -9.30 24.43
CA LYS A 49 -3.35 -10.00 24.28
C LYS A 49 -3.61 -11.32 23.55
N GLN A 50 -3.41 -11.33 22.23
CA GLN A 50 -3.55 -12.54 21.44
C GLN A 50 -2.33 -13.44 21.66
N GLU A 51 -2.50 -14.51 22.42
CA GLU A 51 -1.44 -15.46 22.75
C GLU A 51 -1.09 -16.36 21.55
N VAL A 52 0.18 -16.77 21.46
CA VAL A 52 0.66 -17.69 20.38
C VAL A 52 0.63 -19.15 20.85
N GLY A 53 0.37 -19.43 22.13
CA GLY A 53 0.32 -20.79 22.68
C GLY A 53 1.68 -21.50 22.77
N ARG A 54 2.79 -20.76 22.66
CA ARG A 54 4.17 -21.27 22.82
C ARG A 54 4.99 -20.38 23.75
N LYS A 55 5.95 -21.00 24.45
CA LYS A 55 6.89 -20.31 25.34
C LYS A 55 8.00 -19.60 24.57
N CYS A 56 8.58 -18.58 25.19
CA CYS A 56 9.72 -17.83 24.67
C CYS A 56 11.01 -18.68 24.75
N PRO A 57 11.73 -18.90 23.63
CA PRO A 57 12.94 -19.72 23.62
C PRO A 57 14.15 -19.06 24.29
N GLU A 58 14.12 -17.73 24.50
CA GLU A 58 15.20 -16.98 25.18
C GLU A 58 15.16 -17.17 26.71
N CYS A 59 13.96 -17.19 27.30
CA CYS A 59 13.81 -17.24 28.78
C CYS A 59 13.06 -18.46 29.31
N ASN A 60 12.39 -19.26 28.47
CA ASN A 60 11.62 -20.48 28.77
C ASN A 60 10.47 -20.35 29.81
N GLU A 61 10.39 -19.25 30.55
CA GLU A 61 9.40 -18.97 31.57
C GLU A 61 8.19 -18.21 31.01
N GLY A 62 8.43 -17.19 30.18
CA GLY A 62 7.38 -16.30 29.65
C GLY A 62 6.79 -16.76 28.32
N ASP A 63 5.48 -16.62 28.17
CA ASP A 63 4.75 -16.96 26.95
C ASP A 63 4.92 -15.90 25.83
N LEU A 64 4.74 -16.34 24.58
CA LEU A 64 4.81 -15.48 23.42
C LEU A 64 3.43 -14.90 23.06
N LEU A 65 3.39 -13.58 22.93
CA LEU A 65 2.20 -12.77 22.67
C LEU A 65 2.34 -12.03 21.35
N ILE A 66 1.24 -11.90 20.60
CA ILE A 66 1.17 -10.97 19.47
C ILE A 66 0.93 -9.56 20.00
N LYS A 67 1.84 -8.64 19.65
CA LYS A 67 1.74 -7.20 19.94
C LYS A 67 1.72 -6.43 18.62
N GLU A 68 1.15 -5.24 18.62
CA GLU A 68 1.22 -4.31 17.49
C GLU A 68 2.27 -3.24 17.74
N GLY A 69 2.96 -2.82 16.68
CA GLY A 69 3.90 -1.72 16.68
C GLY A 69 3.96 -1.04 15.32
N ARG A 70 4.86 -0.05 15.18
CA ARG A 70 4.98 0.79 13.97
C ARG A 70 5.08 0.02 12.63
N PHE A 71 5.57 -1.21 12.65
CA PHE A 71 5.77 -2.05 11.46
C PHE A 71 4.66 -3.10 11.24
N GLY A 72 3.68 -3.20 12.15
CA GLY A 72 2.58 -4.18 12.14
C GLY A 72 2.57 -5.07 13.37
N LYS A 73 1.88 -6.22 13.26
CA LYS A 73 1.86 -7.27 14.29
C LYS A 73 3.20 -8.01 14.33
N PHE A 74 3.70 -8.26 15.53
CA PHE A 74 4.92 -9.02 15.81
C PHE A 74 4.74 -9.87 17.06
N ILE A 75 5.53 -10.93 17.21
CA ILE A 75 5.54 -11.78 18.39
C ILE A 75 6.60 -11.24 19.36
N ALA A 76 6.26 -11.22 20.65
CA ALA A 76 7.13 -10.74 21.72
C ALA A 76 6.91 -11.53 23.01
N CYS A 77 7.94 -11.60 23.86
CA CYS A 77 7.77 -12.16 25.20
C CYS A 77 6.78 -11.34 26.04
N SER A 78 6.01 -12.04 26.89
CA SER A 78 5.18 -11.43 27.93
C SER A 78 6.02 -10.65 28.95
N ARG A 79 7.20 -11.16 29.33
CA ARG A 79 8.13 -10.62 30.34
C ARG A 79 9.00 -9.44 29.87
N PHE A 80 8.54 -8.62 28.95
CA PHE A 80 9.22 -7.35 28.65
C PHE A 80 9.02 -6.38 29.84
N PRO A 81 10.06 -5.71 30.37
CA PRO A 81 11.37 -5.42 29.75
C PRO A 81 12.50 -6.44 30.01
N GLU A 82 12.33 -7.37 30.95
CA GLU A 82 13.36 -8.35 31.38
C GLU A 82 13.82 -9.26 30.24
N CYS A 83 12.88 -9.76 29.43
CA CYS A 83 13.13 -10.53 28.23
C CYS A 83 12.79 -9.70 27.00
N ARG A 84 13.74 -9.59 26.06
CA ARG A 84 13.64 -8.73 24.87
C ARG A 84 13.42 -9.50 23.56
N TYR A 85 13.29 -10.82 23.64
CA TYR A 85 12.90 -11.67 22.53
C TYR A 85 11.70 -11.11 21.75
N THR A 86 11.92 -10.93 20.45
CA THR A 86 10.91 -10.52 19.47
C THR A 86 11.12 -11.25 18.15
N GLU A 87 10.04 -11.50 17.43
CA GLU A 87 10.00 -12.31 16.21
C GLU A 87 8.96 -11.73 15.25
N ALA A 88 9.29 -11.65 13.96
CA ALA A 88 8.35 -11.15 12.97
C ALA A 88 7.29 -12.20 12.63
N ILE A 89 6.01 -11.82 12.58
CA ILE A 89 4.97 -12.70 12.06
C ILE A 89 5.18 -12.86 10.56
N VAL A 90 5.54 -14.07 10.16
CA VAL A 90 5.65 -14.47 8.77
C VAL A 90 4.24 -14.77 8.25
N VAL A 91 3.73 -13.92 7.36
CA VAL A 91 2.49 -14.20 6.62
C VAL A 91 2.87 -14.95 5.35
N GLU A 92 2.55 -16.25 5.32
CA GLU A 92 2.71 -17.07 4.13
C GLU A 92 1.61 -16.73 3.11
N THR A 93 2.00 -16.49 1.87
CA THR A 93 1.05 -16.07 0.82
C THR A 93 0.29 -17.21 0.13
N GLY A 94 0.60 -18.46 0.50
CA GLY A 94 0.13 -19.66 -0.18
C GLY A 94 0.79 -19.92 -1.54
N ALA A 95 1.64 -19.02 -2.03
CA ALA A 95 2.40 -19.16 -3.27
C ALA A 95 3.82 -19.66 -3.02
N HIS A 96 4.38 -20.34 -4.02
CA HIS A 96 5.69 -20.99 -3.98
C HIS A 96 6.72 -20.22 -4.82
N CYS A 97 7.99 -20.33 -4.42
CA CYS A 97 9.09 -19.65 -5.08
C CYS A 97 9.40 -20.34 -6.43
N PRO A 98 9.34 -19.63 -7.57
CA PRO A 98 9.53 -20.23 -8.89
C PRO A 98 10.97 -20.67 -9.18
N GLN A 99 11.92 -20.41 -8.28
CA GLN A 99 13.31 -20.86 -8.41
C GLN A 99 13.57 -22.13 -7.59
N CYS A 100 13.18 -22.16 -6.30
CA CYS A 100 13.57 -23.23 -5.37
C CYS A 100 12.39 -24.01 -4.72
N GLY A 101 11.14 -23.64 -5.03
CA GLY A 101 9.92 -24.36 -4.63
C GLY A 101 9.42 -24.15 -3.19
N SER A 102 10.05 -23.29 -2.38
CA SER A 102 9.60 -23.00 -1.00
C SER A 102 8.60 -21.85 -0.89
N ASN A 103 7.94 -21.74 0.26
CA ASN A 103 6.93 -20.73 0.55
C ASN A 103 7.44 -19.30 0.33
N VAL A 104 6.55 -18.45 -0.20
CA VAL A 104 6.80 -17.02 -0.42
C VAL A 104 6.10 -16.20 0.66
N ILE A 105 6.88 -15.35 1.32
CA ILE A 105 6.49 -14.60 2.52
C ILE A 105 6.25 -13.13 2.19
N GLU A 106 5.20 -12.53 2.77
CA GLU A 106 4.94 -11.09 2.66
C GLU A 106 5.84 -10.28 3.59
N ARG A 107 6.43 -9.18 3.09
CA ARG A 107 7.21 -8.23 3.88
C ARG A 107 6.88 -6.79 3.51
N LYS A 108 6.97 -5.88 4.49
CA LYS A 108 6.80 -4.43 4.31
C LYS A 108 8.15 -3.74 4.12
N SER A 109 8.28 -2.92 3.08
CA SER A 109 9.45 -2.07 2.88
C SER A 109 9.43 -0.84 3.81
N LYS A 110 10.56 -0.13 3.95
CA LYS A 110 10.66 1.12 4.73
C LYS A 110 9.67 2.22 4.28
N ARG A 111 9.10 2.12 3.07
CA ARG A 111 8.09 3.03 2.50
C ARG A 111 6.67 2.41 2.52
N GLY A 112 6.41 1.43 3.38
CA GLY A 112 5.09 0.77 3.55
C GLY A 112 4.68 -0.18 2.42
N ARG A 113 5.21 -0.02 1.20
CA ARG A 113 4.92 -0.89 0.06
C ARG A 113 5.29 -2.35 0.36
N LEU A 114 4.36 -3.26 0.08
CA LEU A 114 4.55 -4.70 0.18
C LEU A 114 5.53 -5.23 -0.87
N PHE A 115 6.32 -6.22 -0.49
CA PHE A 115 7.10 -7.07 -1.37
C PHE A 115 7.08 -8.51 -0.86
N TYR A 116 7.41 -9.44 -1.74
CA TYR A 116 7.34 -10.87 -1.51
C TYR A 116 8.73 -11.47 -1.70
N THR A 117 9.15 -12.36 -0.81
CA THR A 117 10.48 -12.97 -0.86
C THR A 117 10.44 -14.44 -0.47
N CYS A 118 11.49 -15.19 -0.81
CA CYS A 118 11.61 -16.60 -0.47
C CYS A 118 11.93 -16.79 1.03
N ASP A 119 11.30 -17.77 1.68
CA ASP A 119 11.59 -18.14 3.08
C ASP A 119 12.91 -18.91 3.27
N LYS A 120 13.68 -19.11 2.19
CA LYS A 120 14.97 -19.82 2.09
C LYS A 120 14.98 -21.30 2.57
N LYS A 121 13.85 -21.86 3.01
CA LYS A 121 13.65 -23.29 3.34
C LYS A 121 13.52 -24.21 2.10
N GLY A 122 13.91 -23.75 0.91
CA GLY A 122 13.74 -24.47 -0.35
C GLY A 122 14.93 -25.37 -0.72
N LYS A 123 14.93 -25.84 -1.97
CA LYS A 123 16.08 -26.59 -2.53
C LYS A 123 17.39 -25.79 -2.45
N ASP A 124 17.29 -24.47 -2.61
CA ASP A 124 18.42 -23.54 -2.55
C ASP A 124 18.33 -22.69 -1.28
N ALA A 125 19.15 -23.02 -0.27
CA ALA A 125 19.22 -22.30 1.00
C ALA A 125 19.65 -20.83 0.86
N ASN A 126 20.13 -20.40 -0.31
CA ASN A 126 20.44 -19.01 -0.62
C ASN A 126 19.67 -18.45 -1.83
N CYS A 127 18.42 -18.87 -2.02
CA CYS A 127 17.53 -18.28 -3.02
C CYS A 127 17.24 -16.79 -2.70
N ASP A 128 17.66 -15.87 -3.58
CA ASP A 128 17.46 -14.42 -3.43
C ASP A 128 16.23 -13.91 -4.21
N PHE A 129 15.15 -14.70 -4.25
CA PHE A 129 13.92 -14.31 -4.93
C PHE A 129 13.25 -13.13 -4.21
N ILE A 130 13.06 -12.02 -4.94
CA ILE A 130 12.34 -10.83 -4.49
C ILE A 130 11.39 -10.36 -5.60
N SER A 131 10.09 -10.24 -5.29
CA SER A 131 9.06 -9.78 -6.21
C SER A 131 8.18 -8.69 -5.59
N TRP A 132 7.63 -7.80 -6.41
CA TRP A 132 6.65 -6.78 -6.01
C TRP A 132 5.20 -7.27 -6.08
N ASN A 133 4.96 -8.47 -6.58
CA ASN A 133 3.65 -9.08 -6.82
C ASN A 133 3.71 -10.57 -6.47
N VAL A 134 2.60 -11.17 -6.03
CA VAL A 134 2.57 -12.61 -5.68
C VAL A 134 2.87 -13.44 -6.94
N PRO A 135 3.82 -14.39 -6.92
CA PRO A 135 4.04 -15.30 -8.04
C PRO A 135 2.85 -16.27 -8.19
N VAL A 136 2.66 -16.78 -9.40
CA VAL A 136 1.61 -17.77 -9.69
C VAL A 136 2.22 -19.15 -9.79
N ASP A 137 1.78 -20.05 -8.92
CA ASP A 137 2.24 -21.44 -8.89
C ASP A 137 2.02 -22.15 -10.23
N GLY A 138 3.07 -22.79 -10.73
CA GLY A 138 3.08 -23.52 -12.00
C GLY A 138 2.96 -22.69 -13.27
N ALA A 139 2.75 -21.36 -13.19
CA ALA A 139 2.54 -20.52 -14.37
C ALA A 139 3.83 -19.83 -14.83
N PHE A 140 4.33 -20.28 -15.98
CA PHE A 140 5.48 -19.70 -16.68
C PHE A 140 5.04 -19.04 -18.00
N CYS A 141 5.78 -18.04 -18.44
CA CYS A 141 5.50 -17.32 -19.67
C CYS A 141 5.99 -18.11 -20.90
N GLU A 142 5.06 -18.47 -21.79
CA GLU A 142 5.32 -19.15 -23.07
C GLU A 142 6.38 -18.44 -23.95
N VAL A 143 6.52 -17.12 -23.83
CA VAL A 143 7.41 -16.29 -24.66
C VAL A 143 8.86 -16.24 -24.14
N CYS A 144 9.09 -16.42 -22.84
CA CYS A 144 10.42 -16.22 -22.24
C CYS A 144 10.75 -17.12 -21.04
N GLY A 145 9.97 -18.16 -20.78
CA GLY A 145 10.15 -19.13 -19.68
C GLY A 145 10.05 -18.56 -18.26
N THR A 146 9.90 -17.25 -18.10
CA THR A 146 9.93 -16.59 -16.78
C THR A 146 8.60 -16.77 -16.05
N TYR A 147 8.64 -16.87 -14.72
CA TYR A 147 7.46 -16.96 -13.87
C TYR A 147 6.44 -15.84 -14.11
N MET A 148 5.16 -16.13 -13.91
CA MET A 148 4.08 -15.15 -13.90
C MET A 148 3.78 -14.63 -12.48
N VAL A 149 3.20 -13.44 -12.40
CA VAL A 149 2.78 -12.78 -11.16
C VAL A 149 1.36 -12.22 -11.29
N GLU A 150 0.64 -12.14 -10.17
CA GLU A 150 -0.69 -11.53 -10.12
C GLU A 150 -0.62 -10.03 -9.79
N LYS A 151 -1.04 -9.18 -10.73
CA LYS A 151 -1.23 -7.75 -10.50
C LYS A 151 -2.71 -7.48 -10.21
N ARG A 152 -3.00 -6.66 -9.20
CA ARG A 152 -4.36 -6.17 -8.90
C ARG A 152 -4.54 -4.75 -9.43
N ALA A 153 -5.61 -4.48 -10.17
CA ALA A 153 -5.98 -3.14 -10.63
C ALA A 153 -7.50 -2.99 -10.78
N ARG A 154 -8.09 -1.88 -10.31
CA ARG A 154 -9.55 -1.62 -10.37
C ARG A 154 -10.39 -2.80 -9.84
N GLY A 155 -9.95 -3.41 -8.73
CA GLY A 155 -10.62 -4.57 -8.12
C GLY A 155 -10.41 -5.92 -8.81
N GLN A 156 -9.81 -5.97 -10.01
CA GLN A 156 -9.56 -7.19 -10.77
C GLN A 156 -8.11 -7.66 -10.62
N SER A 157 -7.90 -8.97 -10.42
CA SER A 157 -6.60 -9.63 -10.54
C SER A 157 -6.36 -10.08 -11.99
N TYR A 158 -5.14 -9.88 -12.48
CA TYR A 158 -4.72 -10.34 -13.81
C TYR A 158 -3.27 -10.80 -13.78
N ARG A 159 -2.98 -11.87 -14.53
CA ARG A 159 -1.65 -12.49 -14.59
C ARG A 159 -0.78 -11.82 -15.64
N VAL A 160 0.49 -11.64 -15.30
CA VAL A 160 1.47 -10.85 -16.04
C VAL A 160 2.83 -11.51 -15.90
N CYS A 161 3.70 -11.47 -16.92
CA CYS A 161 5.06 -12.01 -16.77
C CYS A 161 5.89 -11.20 -15.74
N GLY A 162 6.76 -11.88 -14.98
CA GLY A 162 7.68 -11.25 -14.04
C GLY A 162 8.85 -10.49 -14.72
N ASN A 163 9.26 -10.91 -15.91
CA ASN A 163 10.27 -10.21 -16.71
C ASN A 163 9.69 -8.91 -17.28
N LYS A 164 10.33 -7.76 -17.02
CA LYS A 164 9.88 -6.43 -17.45
C LYS A 164 9.83 -6.25 -18.97
N ASP A 165 10.76 -6.90 -19.65
CA ASP A 165 11.06 -6.68 -21.07
C ASP A 165 10.27 -7.65 -21.99
N CYS A 166 9.50 -8.56 -21.38
CA CYS A 166 8.59 -9.44 -22.09
C CYS A 166 7.33 -8.69 -22.55
N SER A 167 6.86 -8.96 -23.77
CA SER A 167 5.61 -8.42 -24.32
C SER A 167 4.39 -8.67 -23.42
N THR A 168 4.38 -9.78 -22.68
CA THR A 168 3.30 -10.15 -21.74
C THR A 168 3.42 -9.50 -20.35
N HIS A 169 4.36 -8.56 -20.15
CA HIS A 169 4.46 -7.72 -18.95
C HIS A 169 3.49 -6.51 -18.97
N ALA A 170 3.06 -6.09 -20.15
CA ALA A 170 2.14 -4.98 -20.35
C ALA A 170 0.72 -5.31 -19.86
N LYS A 171 -0.03 -4.26 -19.47
CA LYS A 171 -1.49 -4.38 -19.29
C LYS A 171 -2.13 -4.62 -20.67
N LYS A 172 -2.98 -5.64 -20.81
CA LYS A 172 -3.96 -5.67 -21.91
C LYS A 172 -4.83 -4.41 -21.78
N SER A 173 -4.75 -3.51 -22.76
CA SER A 173 -5.65 -2.36 -22.85
C SER A 173 -7.07 -2.86 -23.12
N THR A 174 -8.06 -2.21 -22.52
CA THR A 174 -9.48 -2.55 -22.72
C THR A 174 -9.95 -1.99 -24.07
N SER A 175 -9.54 -2.63 -25.16
CA SER A 175 -9.73 -2.16 -26.54
C SER A 175 -10.11 -3.29 -27.51
N ALA A 176 -11.09 -4.11 -27.13
CA ALA A 176 -11.76 -5.05 -28.04
C ALA A 176 -13.16 -5.42 -27.49
N LYS A 177 -14.20 -4.71 -27.92
CA LYS A 177 -15.59 -5.15 -27.71
C LYS A 177 -16.45 -4.87 -28.93
N SER A 178 -16.83 -5.95 -29.63
CA SER A 178 -17.91 -6.05 -30.62
C SER A 178 -17.98 -4.99 -31.74
N SER A 179 -17.20 -5.19 -32.81
CA SER A 179 -17.48 -4.63 -34.14
C SER A 179 -18.35 -5.60 -34.95
N SER A 180 -19.65 -5.69 -34.64
CA SER A 180 -20.57 -6.63 -35.30
C SER A 180 -22.05 -6.22 -35.21
N ALA A 181 -22.45 -5.18 -35.94
CA ALA A 181 -23.85 -4.79 -36.10
C ALA A 181 -24.14 -4.23 -37.52
N ALA A 182 -25.07 -4.89 -38.21
CA ALA A 182 -25.89 -4.53 -39.38
C ALA A 182 -25.52 -3.38 -40.36
N LYS A 183 -25.68 -3.67 -41.66
CA LYS A 183 -25.79 -2.68 -42.76
C LYS A 183 -27.10 -1.88 -42.69
N GLY A 184 -27.06 -0.58 -43.01
CA GLY A 184 -28.21 0.26 -43.38
C GLY A 184 -27.74 1.68 -43.74
N SER A 185 -27.62 2.10 -45.00
CA SER A 185 -28.66 2.36 -46.03
C SER A 185 -29.28 3.78 -45.95
N LYS A 186 -28.80 4.68 -46.84
CA LYS A 186 -29.37 6.01 -47.20
C LYS A 186 -29.42 7.03 -46.05
N ARG A 187 -29.29 8.34 -46.27
CA ARG A 187 -29.90 9.17 -47.32
C ARG A 187 -29.21 10.54 -47.42
N SER A 188 -28.91 11.01 -48.63
CA SER A 188 -28.42 12.38 -48.86
C SER A 188 -29.50 13.44 -48.61
N LYS A 189 -29.13 14.59 -48.03
CA LYS A 189 -29.83 15.88 -48.22
C LYS A 189 -28.84 17.06 -48.12
N LYS A 190 -29.27 18.23 -48.60
CA LYS A 190 -28.41 19.34 -49.06
C LYS A 190 -28.95 20.70 -48.58
N SER A 191 -28.09 21.48 -47.93
CA SER A 191 -28.20 22.93 -47.61
C SER A 191 -26.86 23.36 -46.99
N SER A 192 -26.11 24.39 -47.41
CA SER A 192 -26.41 25.85 -47.52
C SER A 192 -26.70 26.50 -46.15
N SER A 193 -26.10 27.62 -45.74
CA SER A 193 -25.25 28.64 -46.42
C SER A 193 -24.49 29.52 -45.39
N SER A 194 -23.64 30.47 -45.86
CA SER A 194 -23.31 31.80 -45.25
C SER A 194 -22.69 31.86 -43.82
N THR A 195 -21.77 32.75 -43.43
CA THR A 195 -20.93 33.85 -44.00
C THR A 195 -19.61 33.88 -43.15
N ALA A 196 -18.46 34.51 -43.47
CA ALA A 196 -18.15 35.93 -43.73
C ALA A 196 -18.61 36.87 -42.56
N GLU A 197 -17.84 37.80 -41.99
CA GLU A 197 -16.41 38.23 -42.04
C GLU A 197 -15.96 38.57 -40.56
N THR A 198 -14.78 39.07 -40.14
CA THR A 198 -13.55 39.67 -40.75
C THR A 198 -12.34 39.53 -39.78
N GLU A 199 -11.13 39.95 -40.16
CA GLU A 199 -9.96 40.22 -39.27
C GLU A 199 -9.66 41.73 -39.22
N ALA A 200 -9.15 42.27 -38.09
CA ALA A 200 -8.37 43.52 -38.02
C ALA A 200 -7.70 43.73 -36.63
N GLU A 201 -6.38 43.92 -36.62
CA GLU A 201 -5.64 44.64 -35.56
C GLU A 201 -5.28 46.04 -36.09
N ALA A 202 -5.53 47.10 -35.30
CA ALA A 202 -4.83 48.41 -35.30
C ALA A 202 -5.55 49.41 -34.35
#